data_AF-A0A9D1URK8-F1
#
_entry.id   AF-A0A9D1URK8-F1
#
_cell.length_a   1.000
_cell.length_b   1.000
_cell.length_c   1.000
_cell.angle_alpha   90.00
_cell.angle_beta   90.00
_cell.angle_gamma   90.00
#
_symmetry.space_group_name_H-M   'P 1'
#
loop_
_entity.id
_entity.type
_entity.pdbx_description
1 polymer ?
#
loop_
_entity_poly.entity_id
_entity_poly.type
_entity_poly.pdbx_seq_one_letter_code
_entity_poly.pdbx_strand_id
1 'polypeptide(L)'
;MINILWGILGMTVVLGLALLLSVDRRKIKVRTVLVALGIQVFFAVLVLYVPWGQTALGAVTRGVQAVIDQAQAGIDFLFGDLVEAGGAPFALTVLPIIIFFASLTAVLYHLRILQLVVRFIGGGLQKVLGTSRAESMNAAANIFVGQTEAPLVIRPYIAGMTKSELFAVMVGGLSTVAGSVLVGYSQLGADLE
;
A
#
# COMPACT_ATOMS: atom_id res chain seq x y z
N MET A 1 -25.08 13.87 10.29
CA MET A 1 -25.88 12.77 9.70
C MET A 1 -25.85 12.77 8.17
N ILE A 2 -26.06 13.92 7.51
CA ILE A 2 -26.06 14.00 6.02
C ILE A 2 -24.76 13.46 5.41
N ASN A 3 -23.59 13.78 5.98
CA ASN A 3 -22.28 13.33 5.47
C ASN A 3 -22.09 11.80 5.52
N ILE A 4 -22.65 11.14 6.54
CA ILE A 4 -22.57 9.68 6.66
C ILE A 4 -23.44 9.02 5.58
N LEU A 5 -24.63 9.57 5.32
CA LEU A 5 -25.51 9.11 4.25
C LEU A 5 -24.84 9.27 2.87
N TRP A 6 -24.18 10.41 2.63
CA TRP A 6 -23.38 10.62 1.41
C TRP A 6 -22.24 9.60 1.27
N GLY A 7 -21.51 9.31 2.35
CA GLY A 7 -20.46 8.29 2.37
C GLY A 7 -20.98 6.89 2.04
N ILE A 8 -22.09 6.48 2.65
CA ILE A 8 -22.74 5.18 2.39
C ILE A 8 -23.24 5.11 0.95
N LEU A 9 -23.84 6.19 0.44
CA LEU A 9 -24.30 6.27 -0.95
C LEU A 9 -23.11 6.12 -1.91
N GLY A 10 -22.01 6.83 -1.66
CA GLY A 10 -20.78 6.73 -2.46
C GLY A 10 -20.23 5.30 -2.51
N MET A 11 -20.09 4.63 -1.36
CA MET A 11 -19.67 3.23 -1.30
C MET A 11 -20.61 2.31 -2.08
N THR A 12 -21.91 2.53 -1.95
CA THR A 12 -22.94 1.73 -2.65
C THR A 12 -22.87 1.91 -4.17
N VAL A 13 -22.64 3.15 -4.65
CA VAL A 13 -22.49 3.45 -6.08
C VAL A 13 -21.24 2.78 -6.65
N VAL A 14 -20.09 2.86 -5.97
CA VAL A 14 -18.85 2.22 -6.42
C VAL A 14 -19.00 0.69 -6.48
N LEU A 15 -19.61 0.08 -5.45
CA LEU A 15 -19.92 -1.35 -5.46
C LEU A 15 -20.95 -1.72 -6.54
N GLY A 16 -21.93 -0.85 -6.79
CA GLY A 16 -22.90 -1.01 -7.86
C GLY A 16 -22.25 -1.01 -9.25
N LEU A 17 -21.30 -0.09 -9.49
CA LEU A 17 -20.50 -0.06 -10.72
C LEU A 17 -19.65 -1.33 -10.87
N ALA A 18 -18.99 -1.77 -9.79
CA ALA A 18 -18.23 -3.01 -9.80
C ALA A 18 -19.12 -4.24 -10.10
N LEU A 19 -20.36 -4.27 -9.60
CA LEU A 19 -21.33 -5.32 -9.89
C LEU A 19 -21.82 -5.27 -11.34
N LEU A 20 -22.04 -4.07 -11.90
CA LEU A 20 -22.46 -3.89 -13.28
C LEU A 20 -21.40 -4.38 -14.26
N LEU A 21 -20.13 -4.07 -13.99
CA LEU A 21 -18.96 -4.45 -14.79
C LEU A 21 -18.48 -5.89 -14.50
N SER A 22 -19.10 -6.60 -13.56
CA SER A 22 -18.73 -7.99 -13.23
C SER A 22 -19.01 -8.94 -14.38
N VAL A 23 -18.02 -9.78 -14.71
CA VAL A 23 -18.11 -10.79 -15.78
C VAL A 23 -19.16 -11.87 -15.47
N ASP A 24 -19.27 -12.29 -14.21
CA ASP A 24 -20.22 -13.33 -13.79
C ASP A 24 -20.76 -13.02 -12.39
N ARG A 25 -21.89 -12.31 -12.35
CA ARG A 25 -22.54 -11.85 -11.11
C ARG A 25 -22.98 -13.00 -10.19
N ARG A 26 -23.19 -14.20 -10.73
CA ARG A 26 -23.65 -15.37 -9.96
C ARG A 26 -22.52 -16.03 -9.17
N LYS A 27 -21.26 -15.84 -9.59
CA LYS A 27 -20.08 -16.41 -8.93
C LYS A 27 -19.47 -15.50 -7.86
N ILE A 28 -20.09 -14.36 -7.58
CA ILE A 28 -19.61 -13.44 -6.56
C ILE A 28 -19.74 -14.10 -5.18
N LYS A 29 -18.60 -14.31 -4.53
CA LYS A 29 -18.53 -14.79 -3.15
C LYS A 29 -18.84 -13.64 -2.20
N VAL A 30 -20.12 -13.48 -1.84
CA VAL A 30 -20.61 -12.38 -0.99
C VAL A 30 -19.84 -12.27 0.32
N ARG A 31 -19.47 -13.41 0.94
CA ARG A 31 -18.62 -13.43 2.14
C ARG A 31 -17.28 -12.72 1.91
N THR A 32 -16.56 -13.04 0.84
CA THR A 32 -15.24 -12.45 0.55
C THR A 32 -15.35 -10.94 0.36
N VAL A 33 -16.35 -10.48 -0.42
CA VAL A 33 -16.54 -9.06 -0.72
C VAL A 33 -16.95 -8.27 0.53
N LEU A 34 -17.96 -8.74 1.28
CA LEU A 34 -18.43 -8.04 2.48
C LEU A 34 -17.39 -8.03 3.59
N VAL A 35 -16.64 -9.11 3.76
CA VAL A 35 -15.56 -9.16 4.76
C VAL A 35 -14.39 -8.26 4.34
N ALA A 36 -14.03 -8.20 3.05
CA ALA A 36 -13.00 -7.28 2.57
C ALA A 36 -13.41 -5.81 2.82
N LEU A 37 -14.65 -5.45 2.47
CA LEU A 37 -15.19 -4.11 2.75
C LEU A 37 -15.21 -3.84 4.26
N GLY A 38 -15.62 -4.83 5.06
CA GLY A 38 -15.65 -4.75 6.52
C GLY A 38 -14.26 -4.49 7.11
N ILE A 39 -13.22 -5.19 6.64
CA ILE A 39 -11.83 -4.96 7.08
C ILE A 39 -11.38 -3.54 6.70
N GLN A 40 -11.68 -3.08 5.48
CA GLN A 40 -11.29 -1.76 5.02
C GLN A 40 -11.95 -0.65 5.86
N VAL A 41 -13.26 -0.73 6.08
CA VAL A 41 -14.00 0.24 6.91
C VAL A 41 -13.56 0.15 8.37
N PHE A 42 -13.36 -1.06 8.89
CA PHE A 42 -12.85 -1.27 10.25
C PHE A 42 -11.49 -0.61 10.43
N PHE A 43 -10.55 -0.83 9.50
CA PHE A 43 -9.22 -0.23 9.55
C PHE A 43 -9.29 1.29 9.48
N ALA A 44 -10.13 1.85 8.60
CA ALA A 44 -10.34 3.29 8.51
C ALA A 44 -10.88 3.89 9.82
N VAL A 45 -11.91 3.27 10.43
CA VAL A 45 -12.43 3.72 11.73
C VAL A 45 -11.36 3.59 12.82
N LEU A 46 -10.61 2.49 12.81
CA LEU A 46 -9.56 2.24 13.78
C LEU A 46 -8.51 3.36 13.77
N VAL A 47 -7.96 3.68 12.59
CA VAL A 47 -6.83 4.61 12.51
C VAL A 47 -7.26 6.08 12.44
N LEU A 48 -8.46 6.38 11.92
CA LEU A 48 -8.92 7.77 11.74
C LEU A 48 -9.88 8.27 12.83
N TYR A 49 -10.56 7.39 13.57
CA TYR A 49 -11.56 7.80 14.56
C TYR A 49 -11.20 7.41 16.00
N VAL A 50 -10.55 6.26 16.20
CA VAL A 50 -10.25 5.76 17.55
C VAL A 50 -8.94 6.40 18.07
N PRO A 51 -8.92 7.03 19.27
CA PRO A 51 -7.76 7.81 19.74
C PRO A 51 -6.44 7.03 19.83
N TRP A 52 -6.50 5.78 20.31
CA TRP A 52 -5.30 4.95 20.38
C TRP A 52 -4.85 4.48 19.00
N GLY A 53 -5.77 4.33 18.04
CA GLY A 53 -5.45 3.99 16.66
C GLY A 53 -4.79 5.17 15.92
N GLN A 54 -5.29 6.39 16.13
CA GLN A 54 -4.62 7.62 15.66
C GLN A 54 -3.21 7.75 16.27
N THR A 55 -3.06 7.45 17.56
CA THR A 55 -1.75 7.49 18.23
C THR A 55 -0.79 6.45 17.64
N ALA A 56 -1.29 5.24 17.34
CA ALA A 56 -0.51 4.19 16.71
C ALA A 56 -0.12 4.56 15.27
N LEU A 57 -1.05 5.10 14.48
CA LEU A 57 -0.78 5.61 13.14
C LEU A 57 0.29 6.70 13.18
N GLY A 58 0.13 7.71 14.03
CA GLY A 58 1.12 8.77 14.20
C GLY A 58 2.49 8.27 14.66
N ALA A 59 2.56 7.17 15.42
CA ALA A 59 3.83 6.53 15.76
C ALA A 59 4.50 5.87 14.54
N VAL A 60 3.72 5.21 13.68
CA VAL A 60 4.21 4.67 12.40
C VAL A 60 4.67 5.80 11.48
N THR A 61 3.87 6.86 11.35
CA THR A 61 4.19 8.06 10.55
C THR A 61 5.50 8.71 11.01
N ARG A 62 5.71 8.90 12.32
CA ARG A 62 7.00 9.39 12.85
C ARG A 62 8.16 8.45 12.56
N GLY A 63 7.94 7.13 12.60
CA GLY A 63 8.95 6.15 12.22
C GLY A 63 9.35 6.26 10.75
N VAL A 64 8.37 6.41 9.86
CA VAL A 64 8.62 6.67 8.43
C VAL A 64 9.35 7.99 8.25
N GLN A 65 8.92 9.06 8.92
CA GLN A 65 9.58 10.37 8.85
C GLN A 65 11.05 10.29 9.27
N ALA A 66 11.37 9.60 10.36
CA ALA A 66 12.76 9.42 10.79
C ALA A 66 13.63 8.74 9.71
N VAL A 67 13.06 7.81 8.95
CA VAL A 67 13.75 7.16 7.81
C VAL A 67 13.93 8.14 6.64
N ILE A 68 12.94 9.00 6.38
CA ILE A 68 13.03 10.07 5.37
C ILE A 68 14.15 11.05 5.73
N ASP A 69 14.26 11.43 7.00
CA ASP A 69 15.29 12.37 7.48
C ASP A 69 16.70 11.79 7.28
N GLN A 70 16.89 10.46 7.41
CA GLN A 70 18.15 9.80 7.07
C GLN A 70 18.44 9.84 5.56
N ALA A 71 17.41 9.73 4.72
CA ALA A 71 17.57 9.88 3.28
C ALA A 71 18.01 11.31 2.93
N GLN A 72 17.46 12.32 3.62
CA GLN A 72 17.83 13.72 3.42
C GLN A 72 19.30 13.99 3.74
N ALA A 73 19.83 13.41 4.83
CA ALA A 73 21.26 13.52 5.15
C ALA A 73 22.16 12.99 4.02
N GLY A 74 21.72 11.94 3.31
CA GLY A 74 22.40 11.45 2.12
C GLY A 74 22.30 12.39 0.92
N ILE A 75 21.15 13.05 0.73
CA ILE A 75 20.96 14.05 -0.33
C ILE A 75 21.84 15.26 -0.08
N ASP A 76 21.87 15.77 1.14
CA ASP A 76 22.68 16.93 1.52
C ASP A 76 24.18 16.64 1.33
N PHE A 77 24.62 15.42 1.64
CA PHE A 77 25.99 14.98 1.37
C PHE A 77 26.34 14.97 -0.13
N LEU A 78 25.42 14.55 -1.01
CA LEU A 78 25.67 14.49 -2.46
C LEU A 78 25.47 15.84 -3.17
N PHE A 79 24.47 16.62 -2.75
CA PHE A 79 23.89 17.72 -3.53
C PHE A 79 23.62 19.00 -2.73
N GLY A 80 24.02 19.10 -1.46
CA GLY A 80 23.68 20.24 -0.58
C GLY A 80 23.91 21.61 -1.22
N ASP A 81 25.11 21.86 -1.73
CA ASP A 81 25.45 23.14 -2.37
C ASP A 81 24.61 23.43 -3.63
N LEU A 82 24.21 22.40 -4.37
CA LEU A 82 23.40 22.51 -5.60
C LEU A 82 21.92 22.75 -5.30
N VAL A 83 21.41 22.19 -4.20
CA VAL A 83 20.03 22.38 -3.73
C VAL A 83 19.85 23.82 -3.23
N GLU A 84 20.81 24.34 -2.46
CA GLU A 84 20.78 25.72 -1.93
C GLU A 84 20.94 26.77 -3.04
N ALA A 85 21.82 26.55 -4.02
CA ALA A 85 22.05 27.50 -5.11
C ALA A 85 20.94 27.51 -6.17
N GLY A 86 20.23 26.38 -6.36
CA GLY A 86 19.30 26.16 -7.47
C GLY A 86 17.82 26.21 -7.11
N GLY A 87 17.45 26.54 -5.87
CA GLY A 87 16.06 26.59 -5.42
C GLY A 87 15.42 25.20 -5.26
N ALA A 88 16.20 24.21 -4.82
CA ALA A 88 15.74 22.85 -4.51
C ALA A 88 14.96 22.17 -5.67
N PRO A 89 15.61 21.93 -6.82
CA PRO A 89 14.95 21.31 -7.96
C PRO A 89 14.41 19.93 -7.59
N PHE A 90 13.16 19.66 -7.99
CA PHE A 90 12.44 18.40 -7.73
C PHE A 90 13.28 17.14 -8.00
N ALA A 91 14.08 17.17 -9.06
CA ALA A 91 14.95 16.06 -9.44
C ALA A 91 16.00 15.70 -8.37
N LEU A 92 16.45 16.67 -7.57
CA LEU A 92 17.49 16.48 -6.54
C LEU A 92 16.88 16.24 -5.15
N THR A 93 15.63 16.65 -4.91
CA THR A 93 14.97 16.49 -3.61
C THR A 93 14.09 15.25 -3.53
N VAL A 94 13.47 14.82 -4.63
CA VAL A 94 12.48 13.72 -4.60
C VAL A 94 13.02 12.41 -5.19
N LEU A 95 13.72 12.46 -6.33
CA LEU A 95 14.22 11.23 -6.98
C LEU A 95 15.23 10.45 -6.13
N PRO A 96 16.20 11.07 -5.42
CA PRO A 96 17.15 10.31 -4.61
C PRO A 96 16.50 9.57 -3.44
N ILE A 97 15.40 10.08 -2.89
CA ILE A 97 14.63 9.40 -1.86
C ILE A 97 14.07 8.07 -2.38
N ILE A 98 13.59 8.04 -3.63
CA ILE A 98 13.11 6.81 -4.27
C ILE A 98 14.25 5.78 -4.33
N ILE A 99 15.47 6.21 -4.67
CA ILE A 99 16.67 5.36 -4.71
C ILE A 99 16.99 4.82 -3.31
N PHE A 100 16.98 5.69 -2.30
CA PHE A 100 17.21 5.29 -0.90
C PHE A 100 16.19 4.25 -0.44
N PHE A 101 14.89 4.50 -0.61
CA PHE A 101 13.83 3.56 -0.22
C PHE A 101 13.88 2.25 -1.01
N ALA A 102 14.21 2.29 -2.30
CA ALA A 102 14.39 1.08 -3.09
C ALA A 102 15.54 0.22 -2.53
N SER A 103 16.68 0.85 -2.19
CA SER A 103 17.82 0.15 -1.57
C SER A 103 17.50 -0.39 -0.17
N LEU A 104 16.82 0.39 0.68
CA LEU A 104 16.38 -0.05 2.00
C LEU A 104 15.43 -1.24 1.90
N THR A 105 14.47 -1.16 0.99
CA THR A 105 13.50 -2.25 0.76
C THR A 105 14.21 -3.51 0.28
N ALA A 106 15.20 -3.39 -0.61
CA ALA A 106 16.03 -4.52 -1.04
C ALA A 106 16.81 -5.15 0.14
N VAL A 107 17.35 -4.34 1.05
CA VAL A 107 18.00 -4.82 2.28
C VAL A 107 17.01 -5.54 3.19
N LEU A 108 15.84 -4.96 3.46
CA LEU A 108 14.80 -5.59 4.27
C LEU A 108 14.30 -6.91 3.67
N TYR A 109 14.27 -6.99 2.34
CA TYR A 109 13.99 -8.22 1.62
C TYR A 109 15.12 -9.24 1.78
N HIS A 110 16.38 -8.84 1.67
CA HIS A 110 17.52 -9.74 1.88
C HIS A 110 17.55 -10.30 3.32
N LEU A 111 17.27 -9.44 4.31
CA LEU A 111 17.22 -9.79 5.74
C LEU A 111 15.98 -10.59 6.15
N ARG A 112 15.06 -10.87 5.22
CA ARG A 112 13.81 -11.62 5.44
C ARG A 112 12.76 -10.94 6.33
N ILE A 113 12.95 -9.66 6.67
CA ILE A 113 12.02 -8.90 7.52
C ILE A 113 10.71 -8.66 6.76
N LEU A 114 10.81 -8.19 5.52
CA LEU A 114 9.63 -7.91 4.70
C LEU A 114 8.79 -9.17 4.49
N GLN A 115 9.44 -10.30 4.21
CA GLN A 115 8.78 -11.58 3.99
C GLN A 115 8.05 -12.08 5.24
N LEU A 116 8.60 -11.84 6.44
CA LEU A 116 7.93 -12.19 7.69
C LEU A 116 6.63 -11.40 7.85
N VAL A 117 6.68 -10.09 7.64
CA VAL A 117 5.52 -9.19 7.75
C VAL A 117 4.45 -9.55 6.71
N VAL A 118 4.85 -9.69 5.43
CA VAL A 118 3.95 -10.08 4.34
C VAL A 118 3.31 -11.44 4.59
N ARG A 119 4.07 -12.41 5.13
CA ARG A 119 3.52 -13.74 5.47
C ARG A 119 2.48 -13.66 6.57
N PHE A 120 2.66 -12.78 7.55
CA PHE A 120 1.72 -12.60 8.65
C PHE A 120 0.43 -11.94 8.16
N ILE A 121 0.55 -10.79 7.47
CA ILE A 121 -0.59 -10.04 6.95
C ILE A 121 -1.33 -10.85 5.88
N GLY A 122 -0.62 -11.35 4.87
CA GLY A 122 -1.20 -12.13 3.77
C GLY A 122 -1.82 -13.44 4.25
N GLY A 123 -1.22 -14.10 5.25
CA GLY A 123 -1.79 -15.29 5.87
C GLY A 123 -3.07 -14.99 6.66
N GLY A 124 -3.14 -13.82 7.31
CA GLY A 124 -4.35 -13.31 7.96
C GLY A 124 -5.46 -13.05 6.94
N LEU A 125 -5.16 -12.27 5.90
CA LEU A 125 -6.10 -11.98 4.81
C LEU A 125 -6.65 -13.25 4.17
N GLN A 126 -5.78 -14.21 3.84
CA GLN A 126 -6.18 -15.49 3.27
C GLN A 126 -7.22 -16.22 4.13
N LYS A 127 -6.96 -16.30 5.45
CA LYS A 127 -7.86 -16.99 6.39
C LYS A 127 -9.21 -16.30 6.53
N VAL A 128 -9.21 -14.97 6.53
CA VAL A 128 -10.42 -14.18 6.78
C VAL A 128 -11.28 -14.08 5.51
N LEU A 129 -10.66 -13.83 4.36
CA LEU A 129 -11.32 -13.63 3.07
C LEU A 129 -11.63 -14.92 2.32
N GLY A 130 -10.89 -16.01 2.61
CA GLY A 130 -10.99 -17.27 1.86
C GLY A 130 -10.41 -17.18 0.44
N THR A 131 -9.53 -16.21 0.22
CA THR A 131 -8.76 -15.98 -1.01
C THR A 131 -7.59 -16.96 -1.11
N SER A 132 -6.97 -17.04 -2.29
CA SER A 132 -5.81 -17.90 -2.48
C SER A 132 -4.58 -17.34 -1.76
N ARG A 133 -3.64 -18.22 -1.42
CA ARG A 133 -2.41 -17.82 -0.73
C ARG A 133 -1.58 -16.87 -1.60
N ALA A 134 -1.51 -17.12 -2.91
CA ALA A 134 -0.73 -16.28 -3.82
C ALA A 134 -1.30 -14.86 -3.88
N GLU A 135 -2.60 -14.69 -4.14
CA GLU A 135 -3.20 -13.35 -4.25
C GLU A 135 -3.16 -12.60 -2.91
N SER A 136 -3.34 -13.30 -1.78
CA SER A 136 -3.32 -12.66 -0.45
C SER A 136 -1.92 -12.23 -0.03
N MET A 137 -0.89 -13.00 -0.36
CA MET A 137 0.51 -12.64 -0.11
C MET A 137 0.93 -11.46 -0.98
N ASN A 138 0.51 -11.44 -2.25
CA ASN A 138 0.76 -10.32 -3.14
C ASN A 138 0.06 -9.04 -2.67
N ALA A 139 -1.21 -9.13 -2.25
CA ALA A 139 -1.95 -7.99 -1.69
C ALA A 139 -1.26 -7.42 -0.44
N ALA A 140 -0.73 -8.28 0.44
CA ALA A 140 0.04 -7.84 1.60
C ALA A 140 1.42 -7.25 1.22
N ALA A 141 2.08 -7.77 0.18
CA ALA A 141 3.35 -7.22 -0.30
C ALA A 141 3.18 -5.81 -0.89
N ASN A 142 2.11 -5.57 -1.64
CA ASN A 142 1.77 -4.27 -2.24
C ASN A 142 1.59 -3.12 -1.23
N ILE A 143 1.49 -3.40 0.07
CA ILE A 143 1.50 -2.37 1.11
C ILE A 143 2.87 -1.67 1.19
N PHE A 144 3.94 -2.38 0.84
CA PHE A 144 5.32 -1.91 1.01
C PHE A 144 6.05 -1.71 -0.32
N VAL A 145 5.89 -2.65 -1.24
CA VAL A 145 6.59 -2.69 -2.52
C VAL A 145 5.67 -2.36 -3.68
N GLY A 146 6.25 -1.92 -4.81
CA GLY A 146 5.46 -1.52 -5.98
C GLY A 146 4.84 -2.68 -6.74
N GLN A 147 3.94 -2.36 -7.68
CA GLN A 147 3.20 -3.32 -8.51
C GLN A 147 4.07 -4.28 -9.34
N THR A 148 5.33 -3.93 -9.62
CA THR A 148 6.30 -4.78 -10.33
C THR A 148 7.11 -5.67 -9.40
N GLU A 149 7.22 -5.31 -8.13
CA GLU A 149 8.04 -5.97 -7.11
C GLU A 149 7.23 -6.94 -6.27
N ALA A 150 5.99 -6.58 -5.91
CA ALA A 150 5.10 -7.46 -5.16
C ALA A 150 4.89 -8.84 -5.82
N PRO A 151 4.71 -8.96 -7.15
CA PRO A 151 4.57 -10.26 -7.80
C PRO A 151 5.83 -11.14 -7.68
N LEU A 152 7.01 -10.57 -7.42
CA LEU A 152 8.23 -11.37 -7.23
C LEU A 152 8.14 -12.28 -6.01
N VAL A 153 7.37 -11.90 -4.99
CA VAL A 153 7.12 -12.71 -3.79
C VAL A 153 6.36 -14.00 -4.13
N ILE A 154 5.56 -13.97 -5.19
CA ILE A 154 4.72 -15.09 -5.63
C ILE A 154 5.11 -15.62 -7.02
N ARG A 155 6.28 -15.23 -7.53
CA ARG A 155 6.77 -15.54 -8.89
C ARG A 155 6.52 -16.99 -9.35
N PRO A 156 6.81 -18.06 -8.58
CA PRO A 156 6.60 -19.42 -9.05
C PRO A 156 5.12 -19.79 -9.24
N TYR A 157 4.20 -19.07 -8.61
CA TYR A 157 2.77 -19.35 -8.67
C TYR A 157 2.06 -18.64 -9.83
N ILE A 158 2.62 -17.54 -10.36
CA ILE A 158 1.98 -16.68 -11.37
C ILE A 158 1.54 -17.47 -12.60
N ALA A 159 2.40 -18.36 -13.10
CA ALA A 159 2.09 -19.15 -14.30
C ALA A 159 0.90 -20.11 -14.14
N GLY A 160 0.56 -20.50 -12.91
CA GLY A 160 -0.55 -21.39 -12.59
C GLY A 160 -1.80 -20.68 -12.07
N MET A 161 -1.79 -19.34 -11.97
CA MET A 161 -2.92 -18.59 -11.42
C MET A 161 -4.13 -18.61 -12.36
N THR A 162 -5.31 -18.67 -11.77
CA THR A 162 -6.56 -18.44 -12.48
C THR A 162 -6.67 -16.98 -12.93
N LYS A 163 -7.56 -16.70 -13.89
CA LYS A 163 -7.82 -15.32 -14.35
C LYS A 163 -8.23 -14.38 -13.21
N SER A 164 -9.00 -14.88 -12.23
CA SER A 164 -9.43 -14.09 -11.07
C SER A 164 -8.27 -13.73 -10.17
N GLU A 165 -7.38 -14.69 -9.89
CA GLU A 165 -6.22 -14.46 -9.03
C GLU A 165 -5.23 -13.51 -9.69
N LEU A 166 -4.97 -13.67 -10.99
CA LEU A 166 -4.12 -12.74 -11.74
C LEU A 166 -4.72 -11.33 -11.76
N PHE A 167 -6.04 -11.22 -11.94
CA PHE A 167 -6.74 -9.94 -11.87
C PHE A 167 -6.62 -9.32 -10.47
N ALA A 168 -6.74 -10.10 -9.40
CA ALA A 168 -6.56 -9.62 -8.04
C ALA A 168 -5.13 -9.12 -7.78
N VAL A 169 -4.11 -9.79 -8.35
CA VAL A 169 -2.71 -9.31 -8.29
C VAL A 169 -2.56 -7.95 -8.97
N MET A 170 -3.14 -7.78 -10.16
CA MET A 170 -3.10 -6.52 -10.92
C MET A 170 -3.84 -5.40 -10.19
N VAL A 171 -5.08 -5.65 -9.73
CA VAL A 171 -5.87 -4.68 -8.97
C VAL A 171 -5.19 -4.31 -7.67
N GLY A 172 -4.57 -5.27 -6.97
CA GLY A 172 -3.79 -4.99 -5.76
C GLY A 172 -2.66 -4.02 -6.03
N GLY A 173 -1.93 -4.17 -7.14
CA GLY A 173 -0.86 -3.25 -7.51
C GLY A 173 -1.35 -1.86 -7.92
N LEU A 174 -2.49 -1.79 -8.63
CA LEU A 174 -3.06 -0.53 -9.10
C LEU A 174 -3.83 0.25 -8.02
N SER A 175 -4.25 -0.42 -6.95
CA SER A 175 -4.97 0.19 -5.83
C SER A 175 -4.05 0.67 -4.70
N THR A 176 -2.74 0.49 -4.85
CA THR A 176 -1.72 0.82 -3.83
C THR A 176 -0.60 1.66 -4.44
N VAL A 177 0.27 2.17 -3.57
CA VAL A 177 1.47 2.90 -3.96
C VAL A 177 2.68 2.28 -3.26
N ALA A 178 3.84 2.32 -3.91
CA ALA A 178 5.08 1.89 -3.28
C ALA A 178 5.47 2.86 -2.16
N GLY A 179 6.06 2.36 -1.07
CA GLY A 179 6.54 3.21 0.03
C GLY A 179 7.52 4.29 -0.43
N SER A 180 8.35 3.98 -1.44
CA SER A 180 9.28 4.93 -2.05
C SER A 180 8.60 6.14 -2.71
N VAL A 181 7.43 5.95 -3.31
CA VAL A 181 6.69 7.01 -4.00
C VAL A 181 5.81 7.79 -3.03
N LEU A 182 5.28 7.13 -1.99
CA LEU A 182 4.51 7.77 -0.92
C LEU A 182 5.29 8.91 -0.26
N VAL A 183 6.58 8.70 0.00
CA VAL A 183 7.45 9.76 0.53
C VAL A 183 7.62 10.92 -0.45
N GLY A 184 7.77 10.61 -1.74
CA GLY A 184 7.83 11.64 -2.77
C GLY A 184 6.57 12.51 -2.80
N TYR A 185 5.39 11.93 -2.58
CA TYR A 185 4.14 12.70 -2.46
C TYR A 185 4.12 13.58 -1.21
N SER A 186 4.65 13.10 -0.09
CA SER A 186 4.71 13.90 1.14
C SER A 186 5.56 15.17 0.97
N GLN A 187 6.70 15.06 0.28
CA GLN A 187 7.55 16.23 -0.03
C GLN A 187 6.88 17.23 -0.99
N LEU A 188 5.87 16.78 -1.75
CA LEU A 188 5.02 17.63 -2.57
C LEU A 188 3.85 18.25 -1.79
N GLY A 189 3.74 17.99 -0.49
CA GLY A 189 2.72 18.54 0.40
C GLY A 189 1.51 17.62 0.66
N ALA A 190 1.59 16.33 0.33
CA ALA A 190 0.57 15.36 0.74
C ALA A 190 0.74 14.98 2.22
N ASP A 191 -0.37 14.86 2.95
CA ASP A 191 -0.36 14.36 4.33
C ASP A 191 0.08 12.90 4.37
N LEU A 192 0.94 12.56 5.35
CA LEU A 192 1.45 11.20 5.55
C LEU A 192 0.51 10.28 6.34
N GLU A 193 -0.52 10.84 6.98
CA GLU A 193 -1.51 10.12 7.79
C GLU A 193 -2.70 9.60 6.97
#